data_AF-A0A944J8W6-F1
#
_entry.id   AF-A0A944J8W6-F1
#
_cell.length_a   1.000
_cell.length_b   1.000
_cell.length_c   1.000
_cell.angle_alpha   90.00
_cell.angle_beta   90.00
_cell.angle_gamma   90.00
#
_symmetry.space_group_name_H-M   'P 1'
#
loop_
_entity.id
_entity.type
_entity.pdbx_description
1 polymer ?
#
loop_
_entity_poly.entity_id
_entity_poly.type
_entity_poly.pdbx_seq_one_letter_code
_entity_poly.pdbx_strand_id
1 'polypeptide(L)'
;MLRRLAFAAVVSLAALATTAPAATATGPVPSAVPTAGPLSSAFPALGPLPVPLPPLPSFLDGGSGAGQEKPAARTRLTVTVERSGVAGADGTFELTCGPTGGTHPERQGACDRLAEVGATRAGQELFQPAPQGTMCTMIYGGDASARIVGTWEGRAVDTTVTRGDGCEIARWNNLVPVLPDLR
;
A
#
# COMPACT_ATOMS: atom_id res chain seq x y z
N MET A 1 -30.29 43.29 39.43
CA MET A 1 -28.88 43.71 39.31
C MET A 1 -28.01 42.46 39.37
N LEU A 2 -27.48 41.96 38.25
CA LEU A 2 -26.39 40.98 38.26
C LEU A 2 -25.58 41.15 36.96
N ARG A 3 -24.34 41.62 37.14
CA ARG A 3 -23.41 42.10 36.11
C ARG A 3 -22.98 40.98 35.18
N ARG A 4 -23.16 41.19 33.87
CA ARG A 4 -22.49 40.42 32.81
C ARG A 4 -21.03 40.86 32.74
N LEU A 5 -20.10 39.99 33.14
CA LEU A 5 -18.67 40.19 32.96
C LEU A 5 -18.29 39.67 31.56
N ALA A 6 -18.15 40.59 30.61
CA ALA A 6 -17.56 40.31 29.30
C ALA A 6 -16.04 40.42 29.42
N PHE A 7 -15.35 39.28 29.44
CA PHE A 7 -13.90 39.25 29.29
C PHE A 7 -13.57 39.42 27.81
N ALA A 8 -13.05 40.61 27.45
CA ALA A 8 -12.44 40.86 26.16
C ALA A 8 -11.07 40.19 26.13
N ALA A 9 -10.93 39.13 25.32
CA ALA A 9 -9.64 38.51 25.05
C ALA A 9 -8.92 39.32 23.97
N VAL A 10 -7.85 40.00 24.36
CA VAL A 10 -6.92 40.69 23.46
C VAL A 10 -6.01 39.63 22.84
N VAL A 11 -6.25 39.26 21.58
CA VAL A 11 -5.37 38.38 20.81
C VAL A 11 -4.30 39.23 20.14
N SER A 12 -3.09 39.20 20.68
CA SER A 12 -1.90 39.77 20.06
C SER A 12 -1.47 38.90 18.86
N LEU A 13 -1.67 39.40 17.64
CA LEU A 13 -1.05 38.84 16.43
C LEU A 13 0.44 39.22 16.39
N ALA A 14 1.33 38.28 16.73
CA ALA A 14 2.74 38.38 16.39
C ALA A 14 2.99 37.62 15.07
N ALA A 15 3.14 38.38 13.99
CA ALA A 15 3.55 37.86 12.69
C ALA A 15 5.07 37.56 12.71
N LEU A 16 5.44 36.28 12.64
CA LEU A 16 6.82 35.86 12.38
C LEU A 16 6.96 35.55 10.89
N ALA A 17 7.56 36.49 10.16
CA ALA A 17 8.00 36.27 8.79
C ALA A 17 9.29 35.45 8.81
N THR A 18 9.21 34.17 8.40
CA THR A 18 10.38 33.33 8.15
C THR A 18 10.77 33.42 6.68
N THR A 19 11.92 34.03 6.41
CA THR A 19 12.57 34.05 5.10
C THR A 19 13.24 32.69 4.83
N ALA A 20 12.81 31.99 3.79
CA ALA A 20 13.44 30.75 3.33
C ALA A 20 14.60 31.06 2.38
N PRO A 21 15.80 30.47 2.55
CA PRO A 21 16.85 30.52 1.53
C PRO A 21 16.55 29.51 0.41
N ALA A 22 16.57 29.99 -0.84
CA ALA A 22 16.53 29.17 -2.03
C ALA A 22 17.89 28.46 -2.22
N ALA A 23 17.92 27.14 -2.04
CA ALA A 23 19.08 26.32 -2.37
C ALA A 23 18.96 25.82 -3.82
N THR A 24 19.75 26.39 -4.73
CA THR A 24 19.91 25.91 -6.10
C THR A 24 20.92 24.74 -6.10
N ALA A 25 20.41 23.51 -6.14
CA ALA A 25 21.23 22.32 -6.34
C ALA A 25 21.38 22.05 -7.85
N THR A 26 22.50 22.50 -8.43
CA THR A 26 22.94 22.11 -9.77
C THR A 26 23.71 20.80 -9.69
N GLY A 27 23.01 19.67 -9.85
CA GLY A 27 23.61 18.35 -9.99
C GLY A 27 23.92 18.02 -11.46
N PRO A 28 25.07 17.39 -11.78
CA PRO A 28 25.40 16.95 -13.13
C PRO A 28 24.57 15.73 -13.56
N VAL A 29 24.05 15.80 -14.79
CA VAL A 29 23.37 14.71 -15.49
C VAL A 29 24.37 13.60 -15.89
N PRO A 30 24.18 12.33 -15.50
CA PRO A 30 24.94 11.23 -16.05
C PRO A 30 24.46 10.91 -17.47
N SER A 31 25.37 11.05 -18.45
CA SER A 31 25.15 10.66 -19.83
C SER A 31 25.04 9.14 -19.97
N ALA A 32 23.94 8.68 -20.58
CA ALA A 32 23.74 7.31 -20.99
C ALA A 32 24.68 6.95 -22.16
N VAL A 33 25.37 5.81 -22.05
CA VAL A 33 26.14 5.22 -23.15
C VAL A 33 25.33 4.07 -23.74
N PRO A 34 24.87 4.15 -25.01
CA PRO A 34 24.26 3.01 -25.68
C PRO A 34 25.38 2.07 -26.17
N THR A 35 25.47 0.89 -25.57
CA THR A 35 26.28 -0.21 -26.11
C THR A 35 25.49 -0.89 -27.22
N ALA A 36 25.75 -0.48 -28.45
CA ALA A 36 25.26 -1.14 -29.66
C ALA A 36 25.90 -2.53 -29.78
N GLY A 37 25.09 -3.58 -29.62
CA GLY A 37 25.49 -4.96 -29.91
C GLY A 37 25.48 -5.24 -31.42
N PRO A 38 26.40 -6.09 -31.92
CA PRO A 38 26.62 -6.28 -33.35
C PRO A 38 25.52 -7.12 -34.01
N LEU A 39 25.11 -6.63 -35.19
CA LEU A 39 24.30 -7.32 -36.19
C LEU A 39 25.02 -8.61 -36.61
N SER A 40 24.44 -9.77 -36.29
CA SER A 40 24.80 -11.05 -36.92
C SER A 40 23.89 -11.31 -38.12
N SER A 41 24.47 -11.20 -39.30
CA SER A 41 23.90 -11.60 -40.59
C SER A 41 24.61 -12.86 -41.09
N ALA A 42 23.85 -13.94 -41.33
CA ALA A 42 24.25 -15.13 -42.09
C ALA A 42 23.06 -16.10 -42.13
N PHE A 43 22.65 -16.82 -43.17
CA PHE A 43 22.79 -16.84 -44.64
C PHE A 43 21.51 -17.59 -45.12
N PRO A 44 21.06 -17.44 -46.38
CA PRO A 44 19.87 -18.14 -46.88
C PRO A 44 20.21 -19.60 -47.21
N ALA A 45 19.42 -20.55 -46.70
CA ALA A 45 19.44 -21.93 -47.14
C ALA A 45 18.26 -22.17 -48.11
N LEU A 46 18.59 -22.52 -49.35
CA LEU A 46 17.67 -22.93 -50.40
C LEU A 46 17.26 -24.41 -50.22
N GLY A 47 15.94 -24.67 -50.19
CA GLY A 47 15.28 -25.94 -50.55
C GLY A 47 14.64 -26.76 -49.40
N PRO A 48 13.66 -27.67 -49.65
CA PRO A 48 13.01 -28.07 -50.91
C PRO A 48 11.46 -27.90 -50.91
N LEU A 49 10.86 -28.28 -52.05
CA LEU A 49 9.48 -28.14 -52.55
C LEU A 49 8.32 -28.58 -51.61
N PRO A 50 7.10 -28.03 -51.80
CA PRO A 50 5.92 -28.30 -50.96
C PRO A 50 5.24 -29.65 -51.27
N VAL A 51 4.96 -30.41 -50.21
CA VAL A 51 4.12 -31.62 -50.23
C VAL A 51 2.67 -31.22 -49.89
N PRO A 52 1.65 -31.64 -50.65
CA PRO A 52 0.25 -31.34 -50.33
C PRO A 52 -0.23 -32.16 -49.11
N LEU A 53 -0.66 -31.45 -48.06
CA LEU A 53 -1.26 -32.01 -46.84
C LEU A 53 -2.76 -32.35 -47.06
N PRO A 54 -3.28 -33.42 -46.46
CA PRO A 54 -4.71 -33.73 -46.48
C PRO A 54 -5.53 -32.74 -45.63
N PRO A 55 -6.83 -32.52 -45.92
CA PRO A 55 -7.68 -31.63 -45.14
C PRO A 55 -7.92 -32.21 -43.74
N LEU A 56 -7.58 -31.43 -42.71
CA LEU A 56 -7.90 -31.73 -41.31
C LEU A 56 -9.40 -31.53 -41.06
N PRO A 57 -10.05 -32.40 -40.27
CA PRO A 57 -11.44 -32.23 -39.88
C PRO A 57 -11.61 -31.01 -38.97
N SER A 58 -12.52 -30.12 -39.38
CA SER A 58 -12.98 -28.96 -38.63
C SER A 58 -13.78 -29.39 -37.40
N PHE A 59 -13.11 -29.67 -36.28
CA PHE A 59 -13.76 -29.72 -34.96
C PHE A 59 -13.74 -28.32 -34.34
N LEU A 60 -14.50 -27.41 -34.97
CA LEU A 60 -14.94 -26.17 -34.36
C LEU A 60 -16.40 -26.37 -33.96
N ASP A 61 -16.66 -26.84 -32.75
CA ASP A 61 -17.77 -26.37 -31.92
C ASP A 61 -17.60 -26.93 -30.51
N GLY A 62 -17.39 -26.05 -29.54
CA GLY A 62 -17.07 -26.48 -28.18
C GLY A 62 -16.91 -25.31 -27.22
N GLY A 63 -17.83 -24.33 -27.29
CA GLY A 63 -18.13 -23.43 -26.19
C GLY A 63 -16.98 -22.55 -25.71
N SER A 64 -16.88 -21.37 -26.32
CA SER A 64 -16.43 -20.16 -25.63
C SER A 64 -17.31 -19.91 -24.41
N GLY A 65 -16.95 -20.58 -23.32
CA GLY A 65 -17.39 -20.33 -21.96
C GLY A 65 -16.17 -20.12 -21.09
N ALA A 66 -15.23 -19.26 -21.52
CA ALA A 66 -14.39 -18.57 -20.57
C ALA A 66 -15.31 -17.67 -19.76
N GLY A 67 -16.02 -18.25 -18.79
CA GLY A 67 -16.39 -17.50 -17.61
C GLY A 67 -15.09 -16.87 -17.17
N GLN A 68 -14.99 -15.54 -17.31
CA GLN A 68 -13.90 -14.81 -16.69
C GLN A 68 -14.06 -15.11 -15.21
N GLU A 69 -13.32 -16.10 -14.72
CA GLU A 69 -13.19 -16.34 -13.31
C GLU A 69 -12.61 -15.05 -12.77
N LYS A 70 -13.48 -14.27 -12.13
CA LYS A 70 -13.12 -13.02 -11.48
C LYS A 70 -11.89 -13.36 -10.63
N PRO A 71 -10.73 -12.74 -10.89
CA PRO A 71 -9.52 -13.09 -10.17
C PRO A 71 -9.82 -13.14 -8.69
N ALA A 72 -9.58 -14.30 -8.07
CA ALA A 72 -9.80 -14.44 -6.64
C ALA A 72 -9.00 -13.33 -5.94
N ALA A 73 -9.65 -12.61 -5.03
CA ALA A 73 -9.00 -11.54 -4.31
C ALA A 73 -7.80 -12.10 -3.57
N ARG A 74 -6.60 -11.64 -3.94
CA ARG A 74 -5.34 -12.08 -3.33
C ARG A 74 -5.21 -11.61 -1.89
N THR A 75 -6.01 -10.61 -1.52
CA THR A 75 -6.03 -9.98 -0.20
C THR A 75 -7.46 -9.76 0.26
N ARG A 76 -7.76 -10.27 1.46
CA ARG A 76 -9.02 -10.05 2.19
C ARG A 76 -8.67 -9.89 3.67
N LEU A 77 -8.89 -8.70 4.21
CA LEU A 77 -8.58 -8.36 5.59
C LEU A 77 -9.82 -7.80 6.28
N THR A 78 -10.03 -8.22 7.52
CA THR A 78 -10.90 -7.55 8.49
C THR A 78 -10.02 -6.72 9.41
N VAL A 79 -10.26 -5.41 9.45
CA VAL A 79 -9.51 -4.43 10.24
C VAL A 79 -10.44 -3.87 11.30
N THR A 80 -10.17 -4.15 12.56
CA THR A 80 -10.90 -3.59 13.71
C THR A 80 -10.04 -2.54 14.38
N VAL A 81 -10.52 -1.31 14.47
CA VAL A 81 -9.84 -0.16 15.09
C VAL A 81 -10.64 0.33 16.28
N GLU A 82 -9.95 0.64 17.37
CA GLU A 82 -10.54 1.12 18.62
C GLU A 82 -9.74 2.29 19.18
N ARG A 83 -10.44 3.26 19.78
CA ARG A 83 -9.85 4.37 20.54
C ARG A 83 -8.86 5.21 19.72
N SER A 84 -9.08 5.34 18.41
CA SER A 84 -8.24 6.17 17.55
C SER A 84 -8.46 7.67 17.79
N GLY A 85 -9.65 8.05 18.26
CA GLY A 85 -10.05 9.46 18.40
C GLY A 85 -10.36 10.15 17.07
N VAL A 86 -10.32 9.42 15.95
CA VAL A 86 -10.65 9.94 14.62
C VAL A 86 -12.10 9.58 14.27
N ALA A 87 -12.88 10.60 13.91
CA ALA A 87 -14.30 10.42 13.58
C ALA A 87 -14.47 9.46 12.38
N GLY A 88 -15.22 8.38 12.58
CA GLY A 88 -15.50 7.37 11.55
C GLY A 88 -14.35 6.39 11.26
N ALA A 89 -13.25 6.44 12.00
CA ALA A 89 -12.13 5.51 11.85
C ALA A 89 -12.17 4.34 12.84
N ASP A 90 -12.88 4.47 13.97
CA ASP A 90 -13.14 3.36 14.89
C ASP A 90 -14.25 2.46 14.34
N GLY A 91 -14.11 1.15 14.52
CA GLY A 91 -15.06 0.15 14.03
C GLY A 91 -14.38 -1.06 13.38
N THR A 92 -15.17 -1.94 12.79
CA THR A 92 -14.68 -3.09 12.03
C THR A 92 -14.95 -2.92 10.54
N PHE A 93 -13.91 -3.09 9.74
CA PHE A 93 -13.89 -2.79 8.32
C PHE A 93 -13.40 -3.97 7.52
N GLU A 94 -14.11 -4.28 6.44
CA GLU A 94 -13.68 -5.26 5.45
C GLU A 94 -12.87 -4.56 4.36
N LEU A 95 -11.73 -5.13 4.00
CA LEU A 95 -10.88 -4.70 2.90
C LEU A 95 -10.64 -5.88 1.97
N THR A 96 -10.96 -5.72 0.69
CA THR A 96 -10.66 -6.71 -0.35
C THR A 96 -9.84 -6.02 -1.44
N CYS A 97 -8.75 -6.65 -1.90
CA CYS A 97 -7.95 -6.15 -3.02
C CYS A 97 -7.92 -7.18 -4.16
N GLY A 98 -8.20 -6.71 -5.38
CA GLY A 98 -8.33 -7.52 -6.59
C GLY A 98 -9.71 -8.20 -6.74
N PRO A 99 -10.79 -7.46 -7.08
CA PRO A 99 -10.92 -6.01 -7.17
C PRO A 99 -11.09 -5.33 -5.81
N THR A 100 -10.79 -4.02 -5.74
CA THR A 100 -10.92 -3.20 -4.52
C THR A 100 -12.37 -3.18 -4.02
N GLY A 101 -12.60 -3.47 -2.75
CA GLY A 101 -13.94 -3.54 -2.15
C GLY A 101 -13.95 -3.62 -0.63
N GLY A 102 -15.14 -3.82 -0.06
CA GLY A 102 -15.39 -3.91 1.38
C GLY A 102 -15.92 -2.61 2.01
N THR A 103 -15.91 -2.51 3.33
CA THR A 103 -16.43 -1.36 4.09
C THR A 103 -15.36 -0.37 4.54
N HIS A 104 -14.07 -0.67 4.33
CA HIS A 104 -12.96 0.19 4.71
C HIS A 104 -13.11 1.62 4.15
N PRO A 105 -12.85 2.70 4.92
CA PRO A 105 -13.02 4.07 4.45
C PRO A 105 -12.04 4.42 3.31
N GLU A 106 -10.80 3.93 3.39
CA GLU A 106 -9.74 4.19 2.41
C GLU A 106 -9.41 2.98 1.52
N ARG A 107 -10.42 2.27 1.00
CA ARG A 107 -10.18 0.98 0.28
C ARG A 107 -9.07 1.04 -0.77
N GLN A 108 -9.12 2.05 -1.64
CA GLN A 108 -8.18 2.15 -2.75
C GLN A 108 -6.76 2.43 -2.24
N GLY A 109 -6.59 3.46 -1.39
CA GLY A 109 -5.29 3.79 -0.81
C GLY A 109 -4.70 2.64 0.02
N ALA A 110 -5.54 1.92 0.77
CA ALA A 110 -5.11 0.75 1.55
C ALA A 110 -4.61 -0.37 0.63
N CYS A 111 -5.32 -0.67 -0.46
CA CYS A 111 -4.89 -1.66 -1.44
C CYS A 111 -3.61 -1.23 -2.18
N ASP A 112 -3.49 0.04 -2.55
CA ASP A 112 -2.30 0.57 -3.22
C ASP A 112 -1.08 0.46 -2.32
N ARG A 113 -1.22 0.80 -1.03
CA ARG A 113 -0.16 0.64 -0.03
C ARG A 113 0.26 -0.81 0.15
N LEU A 114 -0.70 -1.72 0.29
CA LEU A 114 -0.43 -3.15 0.45
C LEU A 114 0.25 -3.74 -0.80
N ALA A 115 -0.10 -3.26 -1.99
CA ALA A 115 0.56 -3.66 -3.23
C ALA A 115 2.01 -3.12 -3.32
N GLU A 116 2.21 -1.85 -2.97
CA GLU A 116 3.53 -1.19 -2.95
C GLU A 116 4.52 -1.95 -2.06
N VAL A 117 4.12 -2.24 -0.81
CA VAL A 117 5.01 -2.89 0.15
C VAL A 117 5.12 -4.39 -0.08
N GLY A 118 4.06 -5.05 -0.57
CA GLY A 118 3.99 -6.50 -0.71
C GLY A 118 5.04 -7.10 -1.64
N ALA A 119 5.58 -6.31 -2.57
CA ALA A 119 6.66 -6.71 -3.48
C ALA A 119 8.07 -6.57 -2.86
N THR A 120 8.19 -6.01 -1.66
CA THR A 120 9.48 -5.72 -1.00
C THR A 120 9.77 -6.71 0.12
N ARG A 121 11.06 -6.85 0.49
CA ARG A 121 11.44 -7.60 1.71
C ARG A 121 10.77 -7.01 2.96
N ALA A 122 10.69 -5.68 3.05
CA ALA A 122 10.02 -5.00 4.16
C ALA A 122 8.53 -5.37 4.27
N GLY A 123 7.87 -5.66 3.15
CA GLY A 123 6.50 -6.14 3.14
C GLY A 123 6.31 -7.51 3.81
N GLN A 124 7.34 -8.36 3.82
CA GLN A 124 7.24 -9.69 4.45
C GLN A 124 7.02 -9.58 5.97
N GLU A 125 7.45 -8.47 6.58
CA GLU A 125 7.39 -8.22 8.02
C GLU A 125 6.32 -7.19 8.41
N LEU A 126 5.56 -6.65 7.47
CA LEU A 126 4.61 -5.56 7.71
C LEU A 126 3.61 -5.85 8.86
N PHE A 127 3.11 -7.08 8.89
CA PHE A 127 2.16 -7.55 9.90
C PHE A 127 2.84 -8.33 11.04
N GLN A 128 4.16 -8.42 11.06
CA GLN A 128 4.89 -9.09 12.12
C GLN A 128 5.15 -8.11 13.28
N PRO A 129 5.13 -8.59 14.53
CA PRO A 129 5.64 -7.80 15.65
C PRO A 129 7.10 -7.40 15.45
N ALA A 130 7.53 -6.36 16.17
CA ALA A 130 8.95 -6.04 16.23
C ALA A 130 9.75 -7.27 16.75
N PRO A 131 10.91 -7.60 16.17
CA PRO A 131 11.74 -8.70 16.65
C PRO A 131 12.06 -8.57 18.14
N GLN A 132 12.19 -9.71 18.83
CA GLN A 132 12.57 -9.72 20.23
C GLN A 132 13.94 -9.04 20.43
N GLY A 133 14.05 -8.24 21.48
CA GLY A 133 15.27 -7.48 21.78
C GLY A 133 15.45 -6.21 20.94
N THR A 134 14.48 -5.85 20.08
CA THR A 134 14.46 -4.53 19.44
C THR A 134 14.44 -3.43 20.50
N MET A 135 15.34 -2.47 20.38
CA MET A 135 15.38 -1.30 21.27
C MET A 135 14.29 -0.31 20.85
N CYS A 136 13.18 -0.30 21.59
CA CYS A 136 12.04 0.58 21.37
C CYS A 136 12.06 1.74 22.36
N THR A 137 11.70 2.94 21.92
CA THR A 137 11.53 4.07 22.85
C THR A 137 10.26 3.86 23.68
N MET A 138 10.28 4.28 24.94
CA MET A 138 9.09 4.21 25.82
C MET A 138 8.10 5.36 25.58
N ILE A 139 8.04 5.88 24.35
CA ILE A 139 7.15 6.98 23.99
C ILE A 139 5.75 6.41 23.81
N TYR A 140 4.81 6.83 24.66
CA TYR A 140 3.41 6.47 24.54
C TYR A 140 2.72 7.33 23.49
N GLY A 141 2.15 6.69 22.46
CA GLY A 141 1.50 7.35 21.32
C GLY A 141 -0.02 7.40 21.40
N GLY A 142 -0.61 7.01 22.53
CA GLY A 142 -2.05 7.01 22.79
C GLY A 142 -2.67 5.62 22.88
N ASP A 143 -3.96 5.60 23.20
CA ASP A 143 -4.73 4.39 23.51
C ASP A 143 -5.14 3.56 22.29
N ALA A 144 -4.88 4.04 21.07
CA ALA A 144 -5.38 3.40 19.86
C ALA A 144 -4.83 1.97 19.71
N SER A 145 -5.74 1.06 19.35
CA SER A 145 -5.42 -0.33 19.04
C SER A 145 -6.13 -0.77 17.77
N ALA A 146 -5.48 -1.63 16.99
CA ALA A 146 -6.07 -2.22 15.81
C ALA A 146 -5.77 -3.72 15.74
N ARG A 147 -6.77 -4.54 15.41
CA ARG A 147 -6.60 -5.96 15.08
C ARG A 147 -6.87 -6.17 13.60
N ILE A 148 -5.96 -6.87 12.92
CA ILE A 148 -6.02 -7.13 11.49
C ILE A 148 -5.97 -8.65 11.29
N VAL A 149 -7.00 -9.20 10.66
CA VAL A 149 -7.13 -10.64 10.42
C VAL A 149 -7.47 -10.90 8.96
N GLY A 150 -6.95 -11.99 8.40
CA GLY A 150 -7.40 -12.51 7.12
C GLY A 150 -6.24 -13.03 6.28
N THR A 151 -6.21 -12.65 5.02
CA THR A 151 -5.20 -13.06 4.05
C THR A 151 -4.66 -11.87 3.29
N TRP A 152 -3.35 -11.85 3.07
CA TRP A 152 -2.66 -10.85 2.26
C TRP A 152 -1.63 -11.53 1.35
N GLU A 153 -1.81 -11.40 0.04
CA GLU A 153 -1.02 -12.11 -0.98
C GLU A 153 -0.90 -13.62 -0.68
N GLY A 154 -2.01 -14.23 -0.26
CA GLY A 154 -2.07 -15.66 0.10
C GLY A 154 -1.48 -16.04 1.46
N ARG A 155 -0.90 -15.10 2.21
CA ARG A 155 -0.39 -15.32 3.57
C ARG A 155 -1.45 -15.02 4.61
N ALA A 156 -1.61 -15.89 5.59
CA ALA A 156 -2.48 -15.63 6.74
C ALA A 156 -1.94 -14.44 7.55
N VAL A 157 -2.84 -13.56 7.97
CA VAL A 157 -2.56 -12.41 8.83
C VAL A 157 -3.45 -12.52 10.06
N ASP A 158 -2.85 -12.41 11.24
CA ASP A 158 -3.54 -12.17 12.50
C ASP A 158 -2.57 -11.38 13.38
N THR A 159 -2.76 -10.07 13.46
CA THR A 159 -1.91 -9.20 14.26
C THR A 159 -2.72 -8.14 14.97
N THR A 160 -2.25 -7.79 16.16
CA THR A 160 -2.70 -6.59 16.87
C THR A 160 -1.57 -5.56 16.83
N VAL A 161 -1.91 -4.30 16.59
CA VAL A 161 -0.99 -3.16 16.57
C VAL A 161 -1.51 -2.13 17.55
N THR A 162 -0.64 -1.62 18.40
CA THR A 162 -0.99 -0.59 19.38
C THR A 162 -0.17 0.67 19.14
N ARG A 163 -0.26 1.64 20.05
CA ARG A 163 0.63 2.79 20.11
C ARG A 163 1.31 2.91 21.47
N GLY A 164 1.62 1.76 22.09
CA GLY A 164 2.17 1.68 23.44
C GLY A 164 3.63 2.15 23.57
N ASP A 165 4.42 2.02 22.50
CA ASP A 165 5.84 2.38 22.46
C ASP A 165 6.26 2.83 21.05
N GLY A 166 7.52 3.24 20.88
CA GLY A 166 8.04 3.74 19.61
C GLY A 166 8.03 2.73 18.45
N CYS A 167 8.19 1.44 18.74
CA CYS A 167 8.13 0.39 17.71
C CYS A 167 6.69 0.12 17.27
N GLU A 168 5.76 0.08 18.21
CA GLU A 168 4.32 -0.05 17.93
C GLU A 168 3.81 1.15 17.14
N ILE A 169 4.21 2.38 17.49
CA ILE A 169 3.91 3.59 16.72
C ILE A 169 4.47 3.50 15.30
N ALA A 170 5.72 3.06 15.13
CA ALA A 170 6.31 2.90 13.80
C ALA A 170 5.56 1.83 12.97
N ARG A 171 5.15 0.73 13.59
CA ARG A 171 4.38 -0.32 12.90
C ARG A 171 2.99 0.17 12.50
N TRP A 172 2.29 0.91 13.36
CA TRP A 172 1.04 1.58 13.03
C TRP A 172 1.20 2.47 11.81
N ASN A 173 2.23 3.30 11.84
CA ASN A 173 2.56 4.28 10.81
C ASN A 173 2.88 3.65 9.45
N ASN A 174 3.50 2.46 9.43
CA ASN A 174 3.81 1.72 8.20
C ASN A 174 2.56 1.12 7.55
N LEU A 175 1.50 0.93 8.33
CA LEU A 175 0.21 0.40 7.89
C LEU A 175 -0.75 1.49 7.41
N VAL A 176 -0.43 2.79 7.50
CA VAL A 176 -1.28 3.83 6.93
C VAL A 176 -1.25 3.72 5.38
N PRO A 177 -2.40 3.71 4.68
CA PRO A 177 -3.77 4.02 5.16
C PRO A 177 -4.68 2.78 5.39
N VAL A 178 -4.13 1.59 5.61
CA VAL A 178 -4.88 0.44 6.17
C VAL A 178 -5.34 0.73 7.60
N LEU A 179 -4.57 1.52 8.35
CA LEU A 179 -4.96 2.11 9.62
C LEU A 179 -5.12 3.63 9.46
N PRO A 180 -5.93 4.30 10.31
CA PRO A 180 -6.06 5.75 10.24
C PRO A 180 -4.73 6.43 10.57
N ASP A 181 -4.49 7.59 9.95
CA ASP A 181 -3.36 8.44 10.30
C ASP A 181 -3.64 9.18 11.61
N LEU A 182 -2.69 9.08 12.55
CA LEU A 182 -2.80 9.61 13.92
C LEU A 182 -1.52 10.40 14.30
N ARG A 183 -0.85 11.00 13.31
CA ARG A 183 0.33 11.84 13.53
C ARG A 183 -0.03 13.29 13.78
#